data_AF-A0A9D5VC61-F1
#
_entry.id   AF-A0A9D5VC61-F1
#
_cell.length_a   1.000
_cell.length_b   1.000
_cell.length_c   1.000
_cell.angle_alpha   90.00
_cell.angle_beta   90.00
_cell.angle_gamma   90.00
#
_symmetry.space_group_name_H-M   'P 1'
#
loop_
_entity.id
_entity.type
_entity.pdbx_description
1 polymer ?
#
loop_
_entity_poly.entity_id
_entity_poly.type
_entity_poly.pdbx_seq_one_letter_code
_entity_poly.pdbx_strand_id
1 'polypeptide(L)' 'MNGVIVTGTDTGIGKTVAAAMLTLALDGVYYKPIQSGLDDETDTAAVRRMTVLTADRA' A
#
# COMPACT_ATOMS: atom_id res chain seq x y z
N MET A 1 -16.03 -0.27 11.63
CA MET A 1 -14.75 -0.51 10.93
C MET A 1 -14.63 0.60 9.89
N ASN A 2 -13.63 1.47 10.01
CA ASN A 2 -13.46 2.61 9.09
C ASN A 2 -12.32 2.27 8.13
N GLY A 3 -12.54 2.43 6.82
CA GLY A 3 -11.56 2.14 5.79
C GLY A 3 -11.33 3.34 4.89
N VAL A 4 -10.08 3.53 4.45
CA VAL A 4 -9.71 4.54 3.45
C VAL A 4 -9.35 3.80 2.16
N ILE A 5 -9.99 4.17 1.06
CA ILE A 5 -9.71 3.61 -0.26
C ILE A 5 -8.76 4.56 -1.00
N VAL A 6 -7.58 4.06 -1.38
CA VAL A 6 -6.65 4.78 -2.24
C VAL A 6 -6.88 4.34 -3.69
N THR A 7 -7.43 5.24 -4.49
CA THR A 7 -7.61 5.07 -5.94
C THR A 7 -6.77 6.08 -6.70
N GLY A 8 -6.63 5.93 -8.01
CA GLY A 8 -5.95 6.92 -8.84
C GLY A 8 -6.27 6.77 -10.31
N THR A 9 -5.93 7.81 -11.07
CA THR A 9 -6.34 7.99 -12.47
C THR A 9 -5.49 7.22 -13.46
N ASP A 10 -4.32 6.74 -13.05
CA ASP A 10 -3.38 6.02 -13.92
C ASP A 10 -2.46 5.09 -13.09
N THR A 11 -1.62 4.32 -13.76
CA THR A 11 -0.56 3.47 -13.18
C THR A 11 0.69 4.30 -12.88
N GLY A 12 1.50 3.89 -11.90
CA GLY A 12 2.76 4.59 -11.59
C GLY A 12 2.66 5.95 -10.90
N ILE A 13 1.46 6.51 -10.70
CA ILE A 13 1.28 7.86 -10.11
C ILE A 13 1.42 7.95 -8.58
N GLY A 14 2.05 6.95 -7.93
CA GLY A 14 2.34 7.02 -6.49
C GLY A 14 1.25 6.52 -5.53
N LYS A 15 0.24 5.78 -6.02
CA LYS A 15 -0.84 5.22 -5.17
C LYS A 15 -0.30 4.37 -4.00
N THR A 16 0.72 3.56 -4.25
CA THR A 16 1.34 2.68 -3.25
C THR A 16 2.04 3.47 -2.15
N VAL A 17 2.71 4.57 -2.50
CA VAL A 17 3.32 5.50 -1.55
C VAL A 17 2.26 6.18 -0.70
N ALA A 18 1.18 6.68 -1.32
CA ALA A 18 0.07 7.30 -0.60
C ALA A 18 -0.59 6.33 0.39
N ALA A 19 -0.82 5.08 -0.03
CA ALA A 19 -1.35 4.05 0.85
C ALA A 19 -0.40 3.74 2.03
N ALA A 20 0.90 3.59 1.78
CA ALA A 20 1.89 3.38 2.84
C ALA A 20 1.88 4.51 3.89
N MET A 21 1.85 5.77 3.43
CA MET A 21 1.79 6.95 4.31
C MET A 21 0.51 6.94 5.16
N LEU A 22 -0.64 6.68 4.55
CA LEU A 22 -1.93 6.62 5.26
C LEU A 22 -1.95 5.48 6.28
N THR A 23 -1.41 4.31 5.95
CA THR A 23 -1.32 3.19 6.88
C THR A 23 -0.51 3.57 8.12
N LEU A 24 0.64 4.24 7.96
CA LEU A 24 1.43 4.73 9.09
C LEU A 24 0.70 5.82 9.90
N ALA A 25 0.16 6.83 9.21
CA ALA A 25 -0.48 7.98 9.86
C ALA A 25 -1.75 7.62 10.64
N LEU A 26 -2.48 6.60 10.20
CA LEU A 26 -3.74 6.17 10.80
C LEU A 26 -3.59 4.95 11.70
N ASP A 27 -2.37 4.47 11.92
CA ASP A 27 -2.08 3.20 12.61
C ASP A 27 -2.91 2.03 12.03
N GLY A 28 -3.02 1.98 10.70
CA GLY A 28 -3.87 1.04 9.98
C GLY A 28 -3.18 -0.29 9.63
N VAL A 29 -3.92 -1.12 8.89
CA VAL A 29 -3.43 -2.33 8.21
C VAL A 29 -3.54 -2.09 6.71
N TYR A 30 -2.43 -2.27 5.99
CA TYR A 30 -2.43 -2.20 4.53
C TYR A 30 -3.10 -3.46 3.96
N TYR A 31 -3.94 -3.27 2.94
CA TYR A 31 -4.68 -4.36 2.32
C TYR A 31 -4.77 -4.18 0.82
N LYS A 32 -4.17 -5.13 0.09
CA LYS A 32 -4.28 -5.25 -1.36
C LYS A 32 -4.43 -6.72 -1.76
N PRO A 33 -5.68 -7.23 -1.87
CA PRO A 33 -5.91 -8.66 -2.11
C PRO A 33 -5.62 -9.07 -3.55
N ILE A 34 -5.66 -8.12 -4.48
CA ILE A 34 -5.44 -8.37 -5.90
C ILE A 34 -4.32 -7.44 -6.36
N GLN A 35 -3.21 -8.05 -6.78
CA GLN A 35 -2.10 -7.39 -7.45
C GLN A 35 -2.21 -7.64 -8.96
N SER A 36 -2.08 -6.59 -9.75
CA SER A 36 -2.02 -6.64 -11.21
C SER A 36 -0.87 -5.76 -11.72
N GLY A 37 -0.41 -6.02 -12.95
CA GLY A 37 0.69 -5.30 -13.59
C GLY A 37 2.02 -5.55 -12.87
N LEU A 38 2.78 -6.54 -13.31
CA LEU A 38 4.11 -6.81 -12.77
C LEU A 38 5.12 -6.98 -13.89
N ASP A 39 6.12 -6.09 -13.89
CA ASP A 39 7.47 -6.33 -14.42
C ASP A 39 8.54 -6.30 -13.28
N ASP A 40 8.18 -5.89 -12.05
CA ASP A 40 9.07 -5.61 -10.88
C ASP A 40 8.44 -6.03 -9.51
N GLU A 41 8.59 -5.23 -8.43
CA GLU A 41 8.13 -5.51 -7.06
C GLU A 41 6.60 -5.43 -6.86
N THR A 42 6.06 -6.17 -5.88
CA THR A 42 4.64 -6.07 -5.50
C THR A 42 4.39 -4.85 -4.61
N ASP A 43 3.14 -4.35 -4.59
CA ASP A 43 2.81 -3.21 -3.74
C ASP A 43 3.03 -3.50 -2.25
N THR A 44 2.70 -4.72 -1.79
CA THR A 44 2.99 -5.17 -0.42
C THR A 44 4.50 -5.16 -0.13
N ALA A 45 5.33 -5.63 -1.06
CA ALA A 45 6.79 -5.58 -0.88
C ALA A 45 7.29 -4.13 -0.82
N ALA A 46 6.77 -3.26 -1.68
CA ALA A 46 7.08 -1.83 -1.68
C ALA A 46 6.68 -1.16 -0.35
N VAL A 47 5.47 -1.42 0.16
CA VAL A 47 4.99 -0.89 1.46
C VAL A 47 5.90 -1.37 2.59
N ARG A 48 6.24 -2.66 2.64
CA ARG A 48 7.18 -3.20 3.65
C ARG A 48 8.56 -2.57 3.55
N ARG A 49 9.06 -2.33 2.35
CA ARG A 49 10.37 -1.68 2.12
C ARG A 49 10.38 -0.21 2.51
N MET A 50 9.27 0.50 2.30
CA MET A 50 9.13 1.94 2.57
C MET A 50 8.76 2.27 4.02
N THR A 51 8.33 1.28 4.81
CA THR A 51 7.77 1.50 6.15
C THR A 51 8.44 0.60 7.20
N VAL A 52 8.11 0.85 8.46
CA VAL A 52 8.51 0.00 9.60
C VAL A 52 7.42 -1.00 9.99
N LEU A 53 6.45 -1.25 9.10
CA LEU A 53 5.32 -2.13 9.38
C LEU A 53 5.75 -3.60 9.44
N THR A 54 5.17 -4.32 10.39
CA THR A 54 5.32 -5.77 10.53
C THR A 54 4.52 -6.52 9.46
N ALA A 55 4.85 -7.79 9.25
CA ALA A 55 4.24 -8.60 8.18
C ALA A 55 2.73 -8.82 8.34
N ASP A 56 2.19 -8.70 9.56
CA ASP A 56 0.74 -8.75 9.83
C ASP A 56 0.01 -7.44 9.47
N ARG A 57 0.77 -6.35 9.25
CA ARG A 57 0.23 -5.01 8.93
C ARG A 57 0.47 -4.55 7.50
N ALA A 58 1.34 -5.24 6.75
CA ALA A 58 1.74 -4.87 5.38
C ALA A 58 1.80 -6.08 4.44
#